data_AF-A0A2X3FX82-F1
#
_entry.id   AF-A0A2X3FX82-F1
#
_cell.length_a   1.000
_cell.length_b   1.000
_cell.length_c   1.000
_cell.angle_alpha   90.00
_cell.angle_beta   90.00
_cell.angle_gamma   90.00
#
_symmetry.space_group_name_H-M   'P 1'
#
loop_
_entity.id
_entity.type
_entity.pdbx_description
1 polymer ?
#
loop_
_entity_poly.entity_id
_entity_poly.type
_entity_poly.pdbx_seq_one_letter_code
_entity_poly.pdbx_strand_id
1 'polypeptide(L)'
;MNKRTLSLAALTLLDVPPPEQVRIAARTGFTHVGLRLLPATPTDPDYDMLGDTPAVRATLAALMETGIRVSDVEIVRLTPGFTLDDRLQRFYGDRRASWRRTGVSRRQ
;
A
#
# COMPACT_ATOMS: atom_id res chain seq x y z
N MET A 1 -18.28 17.79 13.15
CA MET A 1 -17.62 18.07 11.86
C MET A 1 -17.58 16.76 11.07
N ASN A 2 -18.31 16.67 9.95
CA ASN A 2 -18.41 15.44 9.17
C ASN A 2 -17.08 15.24 8.41
N LYS A 3 -16.13 14.49 8.99
CA LYS A 3 -14.81 14.24 8.40
C LYS A 3 -14.98 13.28 7.22
N ARG A 4 -15.17 13.82 6.03
CA ARG A 4 -15.07 13.04 4.79
C ARG A 4 -13.69 12.38 4.73
N THR A 5 -13.67 11.09 4.42
CA THR A 5 -12.43 10.37 4.16
C THR A 5 -11.81 10.92 2.88
N LEU A 6 -10.56 11.38 2.98
CA LEU A 6 -9.74 11.80 1.85
C LEU A 6 -8.47 10.95 1.87
N SER A 7 -8.18 10.32 0.73
CA SER A 7 -7.00 9.48 0.54
C SER A 7 -6.02 10.14 -0.41
N LEU A 8 -4.73 10.08 -0.07
CA LEU A 8 -3.66 10.47 -0.98
C LEU A 8 -3.37 9.30 -1.94
N ALA A 9 -3.59 9.52 -3.24
CA ALA A 9 -3.39 8.49 -4.26
C ALA A 9 -1.91 8.15 -4.47
N ALA A 10 -1.60 6.87 -4.69
CA ALA A 10 -0.23 6.38 -4.88
C ALA A 10 0.45 7.04 -6.09
N LEU A 11 -0.30 7.27 -7.18
CA LEU A 11 0.19 7.93 -8.40
C LEU A 11 0.80 9.32 -8.15
N THR A 12 0.42 10.00 -7.07
CA THR A 12 0.97 11.32 -6.71
C THR A 12 2.42 11.24 -6.22
N LEU A 13 2.85 10.08 -5.69
CA LEU A 13 4.11 9.91 -4.95
C LEU A 13 4.86 8.62 -5.32
N LEU A 14 4.77 8.14 -6.57
CA LEU A 14 5.37 6.85 -6.97
C LEU A 14 6.85 6.71 -6.63
N ASP A 15 7.61 7.80 -6.76
CA ASP A 15 9.06 7.82 -6.52
C ASP A 15 9.43 8.04 -5.04
N VAL A 16 8.43 8.02 -4.15
CA VAL A 16 8.62 8.14 -2.70
C VAL A 16 8.43 6.78 -2.04
N PRO A 17 9.32 6.35 -1.12
CA PRO A 17 9.14 5.12 -0.37
C PRO A 17 7.82 5.10 0.43
N PRO A 18 7.10 3.96 0.50
CA PRO A 18 5.79 3.85 1.14
C PRO A 18 5.69 4.36 2.60
N PRO A 19 6.67 4.18 3.49
CA PRO A 19 6.62 4.78 4.83
C PRO A 19 6.57 6.30 4.80
N GLU A 20 7.24 6.92 3.82
CA GLU A 20 7.27 8.37 3.70
C GLU A 20 6.00 8.90 3.02
N GLN A 21 5.40 8.14 2.08
CA GLN A 21 4.06 8.48 1.56
C GLN A 21 3.03 8.60 2.69
N VAL A 22 3.08 7.70 3.68
CA VAL A 22 2.22 7.74 4.88
C VAL A 22 2.45 9.02 5.68
N ARG A 23 3.71 9.39 5.95
CA ARG A 23 4.04 10.62 6.70
C ARG A 23 3.64 11.88 5.92
N ILE A 24 3.78 11.89 4.60
CA ILE A 24 3.33 12.99 3.76
C ILE A 24 1.81 13.14 3.85
N ALA A 25 1.05 12.04 3.76
CA ALA A 25 -0.40 12.07 3.90
C ALA A 25 -0.83 12.68 5.25
N ALA A 26 -0.17 12.28 6.34
CA ALA A 26 -0.42 12.82 7.67
C ALA A 26 -0.11 14.31 7.77
N ARG A 27 1.06 14.74 7.29
CA ARG A 27 1.50 16.15 7.31
C ARG A 27 0.65 17.07 6.43
N THR A 28 -0.03 16.53 5.44
CA THR A 28 -0.86 17.29 4.48
C THR A 28 -2.36 17.22 4.78
N GLY A 29 -2.76 16.59 5.88
CA GLY A 29 -4.13 16.59 6.38
C GLY A 29 -5.05 15.53 5.76
N PHE A 30 -4.49 14.57 5.02
CA PHE A 30 -5.25 13.39 4.59
C PHE A 30 -5.53 12.47 5.77
N THR A 31 -6.53 11.61 5.63
CA THR A 31 -6.83 10.56 6.63
C THR A 31 -6.44 9.18 6.14
N HIS A 32 -6.26 9.02 4.83
CA HIS A 32 -5.92 7.76 4.21
C HIS A 32 -4.82 7.92 3.15
N VAL A 33 -4.23 6.79 2.76
CA VAL A 33 -3.27 6.69 1.65
C VAL A 33 -3.60 5.46 0.82
N GLY A 34 -3.47 5.57 -0.51
CA GLY A 34 -3.40 4.44 -1.41
C GLY A 34 -1.95 4.02 -1.61
N LEU A 35 -1.65 2.73 -1.63
CA LEU A 35 -0.28 2.22 -1.77
C LEU A 35 -0.11 1.36 -3.02
N ARG A 36 1.04 1.47 -3.68
CA ARG A 36 1.43 0.56 -4.76
C ARG A 36 2.28 -0.56 -4.20
N LEU A 37 1.78 -1.80 -4.29
CA LEU A 37 2.51 -2.98 -3.81
C LEU A 37 3.45 -3.57 -4.87
N LEU A 38 3.14 -3.37 -6.14
CA LEU A 38 3.90 -3.88 -7.28
C LEU A 38 4.11 -2.80 -8.33
N PRO A 39 5.27 -2.78 -9.01
CA PRO A 39 5.50 -1.90 -10.14
C PRO A 39 4.53 -2.22 -11.29
N ALA A 40 4.07 -1.18 -12.00
CA ALA A 40 3.23 -1.36 -13.19
C ALA A 40 4.07 -1.48 -14.48
N THR A 41 5.32 -1.00 -14.44
CA THR A 41 6.30 -1.07 -15.53
C THR A 41 7.68 -1.50 -15.00
N PRO A 42 8.59 -2.00 -15.84
CA PRO A 42 9.96 -2.33 -15.42
C PRO A 42 10.78 -1.14 -14.90
N THR A 43 10.35 0.08 -15.19
CA THR A 43 11.00 1.32 -14.75
C THR A 43 10.39 1.91 -13.47
N ASP A 44 9.23 1.41 -13.05
CA ASP A 44 8.62 1.83 -11.78
C ASP A 44 9.44 1.28 -10.60
N PRO A 45 9.54 2.01 -9.48
CA PRO A 45 10.18 1.50 -8.27
C PRO A 45 9.49 0.23 -7.73
N ASP A 46 10.26 -0.80 -7.42
CA ASP A 46 9.82 -1.93 -6.59
C ASP A 46 10.35 -1.75 -5.16
N TYR A 47 9.45 -1.35 -4.25
CA TYR A 47 9.78 -1.16 -2.83
C TYR A 47 9.68 -2.44 -2.00
N ASP A 48 9.54 -3.61 -2.62
CA ASP A 48 9.44 -4.91 -1.94
C ASP A 48 8.29 -4.94 -0.92
N MET A 49 7.09 -4.53 -1.36
CA MET A 49 5.92 -4.30 -0.51
C MET A 49 5.03 -5.53 -0.29
N LEU A 50 5.55 -6.74 -0.57
CA LEU A 50 4.81 -8.00 -0.42
C LEU A 50 5.52 -8.95 0.56
N GLY A 51 4.79 -9.37 1.61
CA GLY A 51 5.31 -10.28 2.65
C GLY A 51 5.85 -9.55 3.89
N ASP A 52 6.70 -10.23 4.66
CA ASP A 52 7.36 -9.68 5.86
C ASP A 52 8.72 -9.05 5.52
N THR A 53 8.68 -7.94 4.78
CA THR A 53 9.87 -7.22 4.33
C THR A 53 10.18 -6.03 5.24
N PRO A 54 11.42 -5.52 5.24
CA PRO A 54 11.75 -4.29 5.96
C PRO A 54 10.85 -3.11 5.55
N ALA A 55 10.51 -3.00 4.25
CA ALA A 55 9.65 -1.95 3.73
C ALA A 55 8.22 -2.05 4.27
N VAL A 56 7.65 -3.26 4.33
CA VAL A 56 6.32 -3.48 4.93
C VAL A 56 6.33 -3.14 6.41
N ARG A 57 7.33 -3.60 7.17
CA ARG A 57 7.44 -3.29 8.62
C ARG A 57 7.57 -1.79 8.88
N ALA A 58 8.40 -1.08 8.11
CA ALA A 58 8.55 0.36 8.22
C ALA A 58 7.26 1.11 7.86
N THR A 59 6.53 0.65 6.84
CA THR A 59 5.26 1.26 6.43
C THR A 59 4.18 1.06 7.49
N LEU A 60 4.09 -0.14 8.07
CA LEU A 60 3.18 -0.42 9.18
C LEU A 60 3.50 0.43 10.41
N ALA A 61 4.79 0.62 10.73
CA ALA A 61 5.21 1.50 11.82
C ALA A 61 4.77 2.95 11.56
N ALA A 62 4.97 3.47 10.35
CA ALA A 62 4.52 4.82 9.98
C ALA A 62 2.99 4.97 10.06
N LEU A 63 2.22 3.95 9.65
CA LEU A 63 0.75 3.96 9.78
C LEU A 63 0.32 4.02 11.25
N MET A 64 0.99 3.25 12.12
CA MET A 64 0.73 3.27 13.56
C MET A 64 1.11 4.61 14.22
N GLU A 65 2.25 5.18 13.83
CA GLU A 65 2.76 6.46 14.33
C GLU A 65 1.83 7.62 13.96
N THR A 66 1.36 7.65 12.72
CA THR A 66 0.61 8.79 12.16
C THR A 66 -0.90 8.69 12.31
N GLY A 67 -1.43 7.49 12.53
CA GLY A 67 -2.87 7.22 12.51
C GLY A 67 -3.51 7.23 11.12
N ILE A 68 -2.72 7.36 10.04
CA ILE A 68 -3.19 7.20 8.66
C ILE A 68 -3.65 5.76 8.43
N ARG A 69 -4.71 5.61 7.64
CA ARG A 69 -5.24 4.31 7.23
C ARG A 69 -4.98 4.07 5.75
N VAL A 70 -4.93 2.80 5.35
CA VAL A 70 -4.80 2.46 3.93
C VAL A 70 -6.20 2.31 3.33
N SER A 71 -6.50 3.02 2.24
CA SER A 71 -7.81 2.94 1.57
C SER A 71 -7.86 1.83 0.53
N ASP A 72 -6.77 1.64 -0.20
CA ASP A 72 -6.66 0.77 -1.35
C ASP A 72 -5.20 0.38 -1.62
N VAL A 73 -5.04 -0.60 -2.48
CA VAL A 73 -3.77 -0.98 -3.09
C VAL A 73 -3.95 -0.95 -4.59
N GLU A 74 -3.11 -0.18 -5.28
CA GLU A 74 -3.60 0.53 -6.48
C GLU A 74 -3.83 -0.34 -7.72
N ILE A 75 -2.84 -1.06 -8.26
CA ILE A 75 -3.06 -1.87 -9.48
C ILE A 75 -2.15 -3.09 -9.53
N VAL A 76 -2.71 -4.20 -10.02
CA VAL A 76 -1.97 -5.35 -10.54
C VAL A 76 -2.22 -5.40 -12.04
N ARG A 77 -1.16 -5.35 -12.84
CA ARG A 77 -1.27 -5.33 -14.30
C ARG A 77 -1.38 -6.76 -14.84
N LEU A 78 -2.50 -7.07 -15.49
CA LEU A 78 -2.67 -8.31 -16.25
C LEU A 78 -2.17 -8.11 -17.68
N THR A 79 -1.31 -9.00 -18.13
CA THR A 79 -0.80 -9.08 -19.51
C THR A 79 -1.00 -10.51 -20.02
N PRO A 80 -0.91 -10.78 -21.33
CA PRO A 80 -1.04 -12.14 -21.85
C PRO A 80 -0.09 -13.17 -21.22
N GLY A 81 1.08 -12.71 -20.73
CA GLY A 81 2.05 -13.54 -20.00
C GLY A 81 1.97 -13.43 -18.48
N PHE A 82 0.92 -12.82 -17.94
CA PHE A 82 0.77 -12.66 -16.50
C PHE A 82 0.68 -14.02 -15.82
N THR A 83 1.62 -14.26 -14.92
CA THR A 83 1.58 -15.35 -13.95
C THR A 83 1.44 -14.73 -12.58
N LEU A 84 0.77 -15.45 -11.67
CA LEU A 84 0.72 -15.01 -10.28
C LEU A 84 2.13 -15.10 -9.72
N ASP A 85 2.79 -13.95 -9.53
CA ASP A 85 4.11 -13.87 -8.91
C ASP A 85 4.09 -14.56 -7.54
N ASP A 86 5.17 -15.25 -7.17
CA ASP A 86 5.27 -15.98 -5.90
C ASP A 86 4.95 -15.10 -4.68
N ARG A 87 5.33 -13.81 -4.72
CA ARG A 87 5.02 -12.84 -3.67
C ARG A 87 3.53 -12.52 -3.64
N LEU A 88 2.86 -12.42 -4.79
CA LEU A 88 1.40 -12.27 -4.87
C LEU A 88 0.67 -13.52 -4.39
N GLN A 89 1.14 -14.71 -4.77
CA GLN A 89 0.57 -15.97 -4.29
C GLN A 89 0.63 -16.04 -2.76
N ARG A 90 1.78 -15.68 -2.17
CA ARG A 90 1.94 -15.60 -0.71
C ARG A 90 1.03 -14.53 -0.11
N PHE A 91 0.93 -13.35 -0.71
CA PHE A 91 0.04 -12.29 -0.26
C PHE A 91 -1.44 -12.72 -0.22
N TYR A 92 -1.91 -13.48 -1.20
CA TYR A 92 -3.28 -13.99 -1.25
C TYR A 92 -3.49 -15.26 -0.41
N GLY A 93 -2.47 -16.12 -0.28
CA GLY A 93 -2.52 -17.39 0.46
C GLY A 93 -2.37 -17.22 1.96
N ASP A 94 -1.67 -16.17 2.40
CA ASP A 94 -1.48 -15.89 3.82
C ASP A 94 -2.72 -15.23 4.43
N ARG A 95 -3.60 -16.07 5.01
CA ARG A 95 -4.79 -15.60 5.74
C ARG A 95 -4.45 -14.76 6.99
N ARG A 96 -3.18 -14.70 7.40
CA ARG A 96 -2.64 -13.87 8.49
C ARG A 96 -1.96 -12.58 8.00
N ALA A 97 -2.12 -12.20 6.73
CA ALA A 97 -1.51 -10.98 6.20
C ALA A 97 -1.69 -9.79 7.15
N SER A 98 -0.56 -9.20 7.54
CA SER A 98 -0.38 -8.09 8.48
C SER A 98 -1.33 -6.89 8.24
N TRP A 99 -1.86 -6.77 7.03
CA TRP A 99 -2.81 -5.76 6.54
C TRP A 99 -4.22 -5.83 7.17
N ARG A 100 -4.61 -6.93 7.85
CA ARG A 100 -5.88 -6.94 8.60
C ARG A 100 -5.91 -5.95 9.76
N ARG A 101 -4.75 -5.57 10.31
CA ARG A 101 -4.67 -4.60 11.43
C ARG A 101 -4.86 -3.14 11.00
N THR A 102 -4.79 -2.82 9.69
CA THR A 102 -4.85 -1.45 9.17
C THR A 102 -6.19 -1.09 8.52
N GLY A 103 -7.17 -2.00 8.50
CA GLY A 103 -8.51 -1.71 7.98
C GLY A 103 -8.65 -1.78 6.45
N VAL A 104 -7.69 -2.37 5.75
CA VAL A 104 -7.81 -2.69 4.31
C VAL A 104 -8.81 -3.83 4.16
N SER A 105 -10.08 -3.46 4.04
CA SER A 105 -11.19 -4.38 3.77
C SER A 105 -11.34 -4.55 2.26
N ARG A 106 -11.49 -5.80 1.79
CA ARG A 106 -11.98 -6.05 0.43
C ARG A 106 -13.36 -5.39 0.29
N ARG A 107 -13.47 -4.31 -0.49
CA ARG A 107 -14.75 -3.99 -1.09
C ARG A 107 -14.92 -4.97 -2.25
N GLN A 108 -15.95 -5.82 -2.14
CA GLN A 108 -16.51 -6.49 -3.30
C GLN A 108 -17.16 -5.43 -4.19
#